data_AF-A1JQC9-F1
#
_entry.id   AF-A1JQC9-F1
#
_cell.length_a   1.000
_cell.length_b   1.000
_cell.length_c   1.000
_cell.angle_alpha   90.00
_cell.angle_beta   90.00
_cell.angle_gamma   90.00
#
_symmetry.space_group_name_H-M   'P 1'
#
loop_
_entity.id
_entity.type
_entity.pdbx_description
1 polymer ?
#
loop_
_entity_poly.entity_id
_entity_poly.type
_entity_poly.pdbx_seq_one_letter_code
_entity_poly.pdbx_strand_id
1 'polypeptide(L)'
;MTGHNLIIRDYLHSSGQAKYFNTTTRNIVVALLLVILILLRIEHHPIPLLLSTTVDNSETHALETHKDSIKGNQIAELKKLSLFSAETADASDNPYRVGYLAADDPLLFHAPPSNLAARVVGILSSSIHEKSITIIEQNKYQSSYSQGEKMPENNAVVIKIFDDRVIINHQGYYESLLLD
;
A
#
# COMPACT_ATOMS: atom_id res chain seq x y z
N MET A 1 6.89 -80.82 -11.30
CA MET A 1 5.97 -79.84 -11.92
C MET A 1 5.28 -79.11 -10.79
N THR A 2 5.90 -78.02 -10.31
CA THR A 2 5.54 -76.62 -10.58
C THR A 2 4.54 -76.13 -9.52
N GLY A 3 5.01 -75.29 -8.59
CA GLY A 3 4.20 -74.82 -7.48
C GLY A 3 4.95 -73.82 -6.61
N HIS A 4 5.42 -72.76 -7.27
CA HIS A 4 5.96 -71.51 -6.77
C HIS A 4 5.48 -71.10 -5.36
N ASN A 5 6.41 -70.89 -4.43
CA ASN A 5 6.17 -70.01 -3.29
C ASN A 5 7.42 -69.17 -3.06
N LEU A 6 7.41 -67.97 -3.66
CA LEU A 6 8.41 -66.93 -3.47
C LEU A 6 8.34 -66.47 -2.01
N ILE A 7 9.24 -66.98 -1.18
CA ILE A 7 9.54 -66.39 0.12
C ILE A 7 10.35 -65.13 -0.14
N ILE A 8 9.65 -64.01 -0.35
CA ILE A 8 10.22 -62.66 -0.27
C ILE A 8 10.46 -62.41 1.22
N ARG A 9 11.58 -62.90 1.71
CA ARG A 9 12.21 -62.45 2.96
C ARG A 9 13.36 -61.58 2.54
N ASP A 10 13.16 -60.28 2.66
CA ASP A 10 14.07 -59.38 3.38
C ASP A 10 13.46 -57.98 3.34
N TYR A 11 12.64 -57.76 4.35
CA TYR A 11 12.08 -56.48 4.69
C TYR A 11 13.22 -55.53 5.07
N LEU A 12 13.39 -54.52 4.21
CA LEU A 12 13.70 -53.13 4.57
C LEU A 12 14.70 -52.97 5.73
N HIS A 13 15.95 -52.89 5.32
CA HIS A 13 17.06 -52.33 6.07
C HIS A 13 16.68 -50.98 6.73
N SER A 14 16.49 -51.02 8.05
CA SER A 14 16.87 -49.99 9.02
C SER A 14 16.51 -48.53 8.66
N SER A 15 15.24 -48.15 8.86
CA SER A 15 14.88 -46.75 9.07
C SER A 15 15.26 -46.34 10.50
N GLY A 16 16.50 -45.89 10.66
CA GLY A 16 16.99 -45.25 11.89
C GLY A 16 16.32 -43.90 12.13
N GLN A 17 15.03 -43.90 12.49
CA GLN A 17 14.34 -42.73 13.05
C GLN A 17 14.48 -42.78 14.57
N ALA A 18 15.68 -42.50 15.07
CA ALA A 18 15.91 -42.34 16.49
C ALA A 18 16.72 -41.06 16.74
N LYS A 19 16.07 -40.13 17.44
CA LYS A 19 16.64 -38.99 18.19
C LYS A 19 16.94 -37.70 17.42
N TYR A 20 15.88 -37.00 17.00
CA TYR A 20 15.90 -35.54 16.86
C TYR A 20 15.34 -34.85 18.11
N PHE A 21 15.90 -35.17 19.28
CA PHE A 21 15.65 -34.42 20.51
C PHE A 21 16.98 -33.85 21.04
N ASN A 22 17.59 -32.97 20.24
CA ASN A 22 18.68 -32.12 20.70
C ASN A 22 18.26 -30.67 20.47
N THR A 23 18.32 -29.85 21.51
CA THR A 23 17.99 -28.42 21.44
C THR A 23 18.75 -27.73 20.32
N THR A 24 19.97 -28.18 20.01
CA THR A 24 20.77 -27.64 18.91
C THR A 24 20.16 -27.90 17.54
N THR A 25 19.68 -29.12 17.25
CA THR A 25 19.04 -29.43 15.95
C THR A 25 17.72 -28.69 15.79
N ARG A 26 16.95 -28.57 16.87
CA ARG A 26 15.72 -27.74 16.88
C ARG A 26 16.04 -26.28 16.58
N ASN A 27 17.06 -25.70 17.22
CA ASN A 27 17.45 -24.30 17.01
C ASN A 27 17.97 -24.06 15.59
N ILE A 28 18.69 -25.02 15.00
CA ILE A 28 19.14 -24.94 13.61
C ILE A 28 17.94 -24.95 12.65
N VAL A 29 16.96 -25.83 12.87
CA VAL A 29 15.74 -25.88 12.03
C VAL A 29 14.93 -24.59 12.16
N VAL A 30 14.78 -24.05 13.37
CA VAL A 30 14.11 -22.76 13.61
C VAL A 30 14.85 -21.61 12.94
N ALA A 31 16.19 -21.57 13.04
CA ALA A 31 17.00 -20.55 12.39
C ALA A 31 16.87 -20.62 10.86
N LEU A 32 16.90 -21.84 10.29
CA LEU A 32 16.73 -22.04 8.85
C LEU A 32 15.35 -21.58 8.39
N LEU A 33 14.29 -21.87 9.16
CA LEU A 33 12.92 -21.44 8.87
C LEU A 33 12.77 -19.92 8.94
N LEU A 34 13.39 -19.25 9.92
CA LEU A 34 13.42 -17.78 9.99
C LEU A 34 14.13 -17.15 8.78
N VAL A 35 15.27 -17.70 8.36
CA VAL A 35 15.99 -17.21 7.17
C VAL A 35 15.13 -17.36 5.91
N ILE A 36 14.45 -18.49 5.74
CA ILE A 36 13.53 -18.72 4.61
C ILE A 36 12.37 -17.71 4.62
N LEU A 37 11.79 -17.42 5.78
CA LEU A 37 10.71 -16.43 5.90
C LEU A 37 11.18 -15.00 5.60
N ILE A 38 12.41 -14.64 5.96
CA ILE A 38 13.01 -13.34 5.64
C ILE A 38 13.21 -13.21 4.13
N LEU A 39 13.73 -14.24 3.46
CA LEU A 39 13.91 -14.24 1.99
C LEU A 39 12.58 -14.13 1.24
N LEU A 40 11.55 -14.86 1.70
CA LEU A 40 10.19 -14.76 1.12
C LEU A 40 9.55 -13.37 1.26
N ARG A 41 10.06 -12.51 2.16
CA ARG A 41 9.49 -11.19 2.41
C ARG A 41 10.07 -10.09 1.51
N ILE A 42 11.13 -10.36 0.75
CA ILE A 42 11.88 -9.32 0.02
C ILE A 42 11.42 -9.13 -1.44
N GLU A 43 10.77 -10.11 -2.07
CA GLU A 43 10.18 -9.91 -3.41
C GLU A 43 8.69 -9.63 -3.29
N HIS A 44 8.24 -8.39 -3.53
CA HIS A 44 7.01 -8.00 -4.28
C HIS A 44 6.90 -6.46 -4.34
N HIS A 45 7.88 -5.77 -4.96
CA HIS A 45 7.64 -4.45 -5.55
C HIS A 45 7.85 -4.57 -7.06
N PRO A 46 6.80 -4.87 -7.85
CA PRO A 46 6.92 -4.81 -9.30
C PRO A 46 7.09 -3.34 -9.72
N ILE A 47 8.27 -3.01 -10.22
CA ILE A 47 8.61 -1.75 -10.88
C ILE A 47 7.85 -1.71 -12.22
N PRO A 48 6.98 -0.72 -12.49
CA PRO A 48 6.44 -0.53 -13.83
C PRO A 48 7.47 0.16 -14.71
N LEU A 49 8.02 -0.61 -15.65
CA LEU A 49 8.89 -0.18 -16.74
C LEU A 49 8.09 0.71 -17.71
N LEU A 50 8.31 2.02 -17.69
CA LEU A 50 7.77 2.94 -18.70
C LEU A 50 8.48 2.69 -20.04
N LEU A 51 7.79 2.01 -20.97
CA LEU A 51 8.15 2.01 -22.38
C LEU A 51 7.70 3.35 -22.99
N SER A 52 8.65 4.24 -23.26
CA SER A 52 8.46 5.37 -24.15
C SER A 52 8.35 4.87 -25.59
N THR A 53 7.18 5.00 -26.22
CA THR A 53 7.07 4.93 -27.67
C THR A 53 7.15 6.33 -28.25
N THR A 54 8.33 6.61 -28.82
CA THR A 54 8.63 7.49 -29.96
C THR A 54 7.43 7.74 -30.90
N VAL A 55 7.28 8.98 -31.38
CA VAL A 55 7.34 9.36 -32.81
C VAL A 55 7.33 10.89 -32.91
N ASP A 56 8.52 11.42 -33.19
CA ASP A 56 8.77 12.71 -33.83
C ASP A 56 8.25 12.64 -35.27
N ASN A 57 7.52 13.66 -35.72
CA ASN A 57 7.21 13.89 -37.13
C ASN A 57 7.01 15.40 -37.35
N SER A 58 8.12 16.09 -37.56
CA SER A 58 8.13 17.37 -38.26
C SER A 58 7.99 17.14 -39.77
N GLU A 59 7.33 18.10 -40.42
CA GLU A 59 7.36 18.44 -41.87
C GLU A 59 6.17 18.03 -42.78
N THR A 60 5.33 19.05 -43.01
CA THR A 60 4.95 19.63 -44.33
C THR A 60 4.24 18.77 -45.38
N HIS A 61 2.94 19.04 -45.61
CA HIS A 61 2.33 18.98 -46.95
C HIS A 61 1.21 20.04 -47.11
N ALA A 62 1.20 20.69 -48.27
CA ALA A 62 0.42 21.87 -48.63
C ALA A 62 -1.03 21.58 -49.06
N LEU A 63 -1.88 22.59 -48.82
CA LEU A 63 -3.08 23.07 -49.56
C LEU A 63 -4.09 22.06 -50.15
N GLU A 64 -5.37 22.19 -49.75
CA GLU A 64 -6.55 22.47 -50.62
C GLU A 64 -7.89 22.12 -49.89
N THR A 65 -8.63 23.18 -49.54
CA THR A 65 -10.07 23.39 -49.80
C THR A 65 -11.11 22.29 -49.48
N HIS A 66 -11.85 22.41 -48.36
CA HIS A 66 -13.31 22.21 -48.35
C HIS A 66 -14.01 23.00 -47.23
N LYS A 67 -15.08 23.67 -47.62
CA LYS A 67 -15.87 24.63 -46.87
C LYS A 67 -17.01 23.90 -46.16
N ASP A 68 -16.91 23.78 -44.84
CA ASP A 68 -18.08 23.78 -43.95
C ASP A 68 -17.67 24.30 -42.58
N SER A 69 -17.67 25.62 -42.42
CA SER A 69 -17.23 26.27 -41.19
C SER A 69 -18.39 26.25 -40.19
N ILE A 70 -18.59 25.07 -39.59
CA ILE A 70 -19.33 24.94 -38.34
C ILE A 70 -18.55 25.73 -37.27
N LYS A 71 -18.95 27.00 -37.14
CA LYS A 71 -19.03 27.78 -35.90
C LYS A 71 -17.93 27.41 -34.88
N GLY A 72 -16.78 28.07 -35.02
CA GLY A 72 -15.69 28.03 -34.02
C GLY A 72 -16.09 28.50 -32.61
N ASN A 73 -17.29 29.06 -32.45
CA ASN A 73 -17.87 29.31 -31.13
C ASN A 73 -18.36 28.03 -30.42
N GLN A 74 -18.72 26.96 -31.14
CA GLN A 74 -19.15 25.71 -30.52
C GLN A 74 -17.97 24.88 -30.01
N ILE A 75 -16.82 24.93 -30.67
CA ILE A 75 -15.59 24.29 -30.19
C ILE A 75 -15.03 25.07 -28.97
N ALA A 76 -15.21 26.39 -28.94
CA ALA A 76 -14.87 27.21 -27.77
C ALA A 76 -15.81 26.91 -26.57
N GLU A 77 -17.11 26.69 -26.81
CA GLU A 77 -18.04 26.23 -25.78
C GLU A 77 -17.73 24.79 -25.33
N LEU A 78 -17.41 23.88 -26.25
CA LEU A 78 -17.00 22.52 -25.91
C LEU A 78 -15.67 22.47 -25.15
N LYS A 79 -14.76 23.41 -25.36
CA LYS A 79 -13.53 23.55 -24.57
C LYS A 79 -13.79 24.14 -23.18
N LYS A 80 -14.87 24.91 -23.02
CA LYS A 80 -15.36 25.42 -21.72
C LYS A 80 -16.13 24.35 -20.95
N LEU A 81 -16.78 23.43 -21.66
CA LEU A 81 -17.30 22.19 -21.13
C LEU A 81 -16.11 21.26 -20.91
N SER A 82 -15.42 21.42 -19.78
CA SER A 82 -14.33 20.56 -19.32
C SER A 82 -14.80 19.11 -19.04
N LEU A 83 -15.38 18.44 -20.04
CA LEU A 83 -16.02 17.11 -19.97
C LEU A 83 -15.01 15.99 -19.70
N PHE A 84 -13.72 16.28 -19.92
CA PHE A 84 -12.62 15.35 -19.67
C PHE A 84 -11.49 15.99 -18.86
N SER A 85 -11.74 17.17 -18.26
CA SER A 85 -10.85 17.59 -17.18
C SER A 85 -11.24 16.78 -15.95
N ALA A 86 -10.47 15.74 -15.66
CA ALA A 86 -10.53 15.03 -14.39
C ALA A 86 -9.95 15.90 -13.24
N GLU A 87 -10.28 17.20 -13.26
CA GLU A 87 -9.99 18.14 -12.21
C GLU A 87 -11.35 18.70 -11.81
N THR A 88 -11.98 17.96 -10.89
CA THR A 88 -13.12 18.42 -10.11
C THR A 88 -12.75 19.77 -9.53
N ALA A 89 -13.32 20.84 -10.09
CA ALA A 89 -13.11 22.22 -9.66
C ALA A 89 -13.50 22.47 -8.19
N ASP A 90 -14.15 21.50 -7.53
CA ASP A 90 -14.52 21.55 -6.12
C ASP A 90 -13.60 20.72 -5.19
N ALA A 91 -12.66 19.92 -5.73
CA ALA A 91 -11.67 19.17 -4.94
C ALA A 91 -10.24 19.70 -5.07
N SER A 92 -10.01 20.71 -5.91
CA SER A 92 -8.71 21.37 -6.10
C SER A 92 -8.38 22.37 -4.97
N ASP A 93 -9.37 22.82 -4.20
CA ASP A 93 -9.19 23.86 -3.17
C ASP A 93 -9.03 23.32 -1.73
N ASN A 94 -9.18 22.00 -1.52
CA ASN A 94 -8.91 21.43 -0.20
C ASN A 94 -7.42 21.09 -0.08
N PRO A 95 -6.63 21.86 0.70
CA PRO A 95 -5.19 21.61 0.82
C PRO A 95 -4.89 20.25 1.45
N TYR A 96 -5.86 19.61 2.12
CA TYR A 96 -5.67 18.31 2.78
C TYR A 96 -5.93 17.11 1.86
N ARG A 97 -6.11 17.31 0.55
CA ARG A 97 -6.21 16.19 -0.39
C ARG A 97 -4.85 15.48 -0.52
N VAL A 98 -4.87 14.15 -0.48
CA VAL A 98 -3.66 13.33 -0.61
C VAL A 98 -2.98 13.60 -1.96
N GLY A 99 -1.66 13.79 -1.92
CA GLY A 99 -0.84 14.16 -3.08
C GLY A 99 -0.59 15.65 -3.25
N TYR A 100 -1.28 16.52 -2.51
CA TYR A 100 -1.02 17.97 -2.51
C TYR A 100 -0.04 18.39 -1.41
N LEU A 101 -0.02 17.68 -0.28
CA LEU A 101 0.92 17.89 0.82
C LEU A 101 1.92 16.73 0.88
N ALA A 102 3.17 17.06 1.19
CA ALA A 102 4.17 16.07 1.54
C ALA A 102 3.89 15.49 2.94
N ALA A 103 4.34 14.26 3.21
CA ALA A 103 4.09 13.58 4.49
C ALA A 103 4.75 14.30 5.70
N ASP A 104 5.75 15.14 5.45
CA ASP A 104 6.44 15.94 6.44
C ASP A 104 5.95 17.39 6.52
N ASP A 105 5.00 17.79 5.68
CA ASP A 105 4.51 19.16 5.59
C ASP A 105 3.93 19.65 6.94
N PRO A 106 4.33 20.84 7.44
CA PRO A 106 3.78 21.42 8.65
C PRO A 106 2.25 21.60 8.62
N LEU A 107 1.66 21.81 7.45
CA LEU A 107 0.21 21.97 7.30
C LEU A 107 -0.57 20.72 7.74
N LEU A 108 0.03 19.53 7.67
CA LEU A 108 -0.62 18.29 8.14
C LEU A 108 -1.03 18.35 9.61
N PHE A 109 -0.32 19.13 10.43
CA PHE A 109 -0.70 19.31 11.84
C PHE A 109 -2.09 19.96 12.00
N HIS A 110 -2.48 20.78 11.02
CA HIS A 110 -3.76 21.49 10.97
C HIS A 110 -4.86 20.73 10.23
N ALA A 111 -4.63 19.45 9.88
CA ALA A 111 -5.63 18.63 9.20
C ALA A 111 -6.96 18.58 10.00
N PRO A 112 -8.11 18.64 9.29
CA PRO A 112 -9.43 18.67 9.92
C PRO A 112 -9.68 17.39 10.73
N PRO A 113 -10.48 17.47 11.82
CA PRO A 113 -10.80 16.30 12.63
C PRO A 113 -11.55 15.26 11.81
N SER A 114 -11.20 14.00 12.03
CA SER A 114 -11.82 12.87 11.35
C SER A 114 -13.18 12.52 11.95
N ASN A 115 -14.12 12.12 11.09
CA ASN A 115 -15.41 11.54 11.49
C ASN A 115 -15.36 10.00 11.56
N LEU A 116 -14.16 9.42 11.50
CA LEU A 116 -13.99 7.98 11.53
C LEU A 116 -14.40 7.41 12.89
N ALA A 117 -15.09 6.27 12.87
CA ALA A 117 -15.47 5.55 14.09
C ALA A 117 -14.28 4.79 14.72
N ALA A 118 -13.18 5.49 14.98
CA ALA A 118 -11.96 5.01 15.61
C ALA A 118 -11.47 6.05 16.61
N ARG A 119 -10.85 5.61 17.71
CA ARG A 119 -10.37 6.50 18.78
C ARG A 119 -8.90 6.23 19.05
N VAL A 120 -8.11 7.29 19.19
CA VAL A 120 -6.72 7.13 19.64
C VAL A 120 -6.73 7.05 21.16
N VAL A 121 -6.25 5.94 21.69
CA VAL A 121 -6.19 5.68 23.15
C VAL A 121 -4.77 5.77 23.70
N GLY A 122 -3.78 5.86 22.82
CA GLY A 122 -2.38 6.02 23.22
C GLY A 122 -1.50 6.46 22.07
N ILE A 123 -0.49 7.26 22.40
CA ILE A 123 0.52 7.77 21.48
C ILE A 123 1.88 7.63 22.15
N LEU A 124 2.83 7.08 21.41
CA LEU A 124 4.26 7.15 21.71
C LEU A 124 4.94 7.78 20.50
N SER A 125 5.15 9.10 20.57
CA SER A 125 5.83 9.87 19.55
C SER A 125 7.34 9.87 19.77
N SER A 126 8.12 9.74 18.69
CA SER A 126 9.57 9.93 18.69
C SER A 126 9.96 10.95 17.62
N SER A 127 11.12 11.58 17.78
CA SER A 127 11.72 12.39 16.70
C SER A 127 12.10 11.53 15.47
N ILE A 128 12.21 10.22 15.66
CA ILE A 128 12.46 9.24 14.60
C ILE A 128 11.11 8.61 14.22
N HIS A 129 10.66 8.85 12.99
CA HIS A 129 9.35 8.43 12.49
C HIS A 129 9.09 6.93 12.65
N GLU A 130 10.11 6.10 12.39
CA GLU A 130 10.05 4.64 12.50
C GLU A 130 9.92 4.14 13.94
N LYS A 131 10.14 5.01 14.93
CA LYS A 131 9.99 4.70 16.36
C LYS A 131 8.71 5.26 16.96
N SER A 132 7.83 5.82 16.13
CA SER A 132 6.54 6.33 16.57
C SER A 132 5.48 5.25 16.43
N ILE A 133 4.65 5.09 17.45
CA ILE A 133 3.57 4.11 17.48
C ILE A 133 2.33 4.74 18.11
N THR A 134 1.16 4.39 17.59
CA THR A 134 -0.13 4.80 18.14
C THR A 134 -0.98 3.57 18.45
N ILE A 135 -1.80 3.66 19.48
CA ILE A 135 -2.79 2.65 19.83
C ILE A 135 -4.15 3.23 19.49
N ILE A 136 -4.86 2.53 18.60
CA ILE A 136 -6.18 2.94 18.11
C ILE A 136 -7.19 1.88 18.52
N GLU A 137 -8.25 2.32 19.17
CA GLU A 137 -9.43 1.52 19.47
C GLU A 137 -10.47 1.66 18.36
N GLN A 138 -10.98 0.52 17.91
CA GLN A 138 -12.11 0.44 17.00
C GLN A 138 -12.97 -0.77 17.35
N ASN A 139 -14.30 -0.62 17.36
CA ASN A 139 -15.21 -1.73 17.64
C ASN A 139 -14.87 -2.47 18.96
N LYS A 140 -14.33 -1.75 19.96
CA LYS A 140 -13.84 -2.27 21.26
C LYS A 140 -12.57 -3.14 21.18
N TYR A 141 -11.88 -3.14 20.04
CA TYR A 141 -10.57 -3.79 19.86
C TYR A 141 -9.49 -2.73 19.72
N GLN A 142 -8.37 -2.93 20.41
CA GLN A 142 -7.22 -2.04 20.35
C GLN A 142 -6.10 -2.69 19.53
N SER A 143 -5.58 -1.92 18.58
CA SER A 143 -4.47 -2.33 17.72
C SER A 143 -3.42 -1.23 17.69
N SER A 144 -2.16 -1.63 17.62
CA SER A 144 -1.04 -0.70 17.49
C SER A 144 -0.70 -0.50 16.02
N TYR A 145 -0.44 0.75 15.62
CA TYR A 145 -0.08 1.10 14.26
C TYR A 145 1.19 1.96 14.23
N SER A 146 2.05 1.69 13.26
CA SER A 146 3.21 2.53 12.94
C SER A 146 2.91 3.48 11.78
N GLN A 147 3.76 4.48 11.58
CA GLN A 147 3.65 5.36 10.42
C GLN A 147 3.75 4.57 9.10
N GLY A 148 2.84 4.83 8.16
CA GLY A 148 2.70 4.11 6.89
C GLY A 148 1.83 2.85 6.94
N GLU A 149 1.41 2.43 8.14
CA GLU A 149 0.61 1.22 8.30
C GLU A 149 -0.85 1.43 7.91
N LYS A 150 -1.46 0.41 7.29
CA LYS A 150 -2.87 0.44 6.89
C LYS A 150 -3.75 -0.06 8.03
N MET A 151 -4.82 0.67 8.30
CA MET A 151 -5.93 0.28 9.17
C MET A 151 -6.99 -0.45 8.32
N PRO A 152 -7.06 -1.80 8.37
CA PRO A 152 -7.85 -2.58 7.42
C PRO A 152 -9.36 -2.32 7.52
N GLU A 153 -9.89 -2.21 8.74
CA GLU A 153 -11.32 -2.05 9.01
C GLU A 153 -11.90 -0.71 8.51
N ASN A 154 -11.10 0.35 8.51
CA ASN A 154 -11.52 1.70 8.10
C ASN A 154 -11.04 2.09 6.69
N ASN A 155 -10.25 1.23 6.05
CA ASN A 155 -9.52 1.57 4.82
C ASN A 155 -8.72 2.89 4.94
N ALA A 156 -8.17 3.15 6.14
CA ALA A 156 -7.34 4.31 6.40
C ALA A 156 -5.85 3.93 6.45
N VAL A 157 -4.96 4.88 6.26
CA VAL A 157 -3.51 4.69 6.39
C VAL A 157 -2.97 5.71 7.37
N VAL A 158 -2.13 5.29 8.32
CA VAL A 158 -1.46 6.21 9.24
C VAL A 158 -0.37 6.96 8.48
N ILE A 159 -0.46 8.27 8.41
CA ILE A 159 0.46 9.11 7.64
C ILE A 159 1.52 9.73 8.53
N LYS A 160 1.12 10.21 9.71
CA LYS A 160 2.03 10.85 10.67
C LYS A 160 1.47 10.73 12.08
N ILE A 161 2.35 10.53 13.05
CA ILE A 161 2.00 10.44 14.46
C ILE A 161 2.63 11.66 15.14
N PHE A 162 1.79 12.54 15.67
CA PHE A 162 2.18 13.65 16.53
C PHE A 162 2.00 13.23 17.99
N ASP A 163 2.30 14.14 18.92
CA ASP A 163 2.17 13.93 20.37
C ASP A 163 0.71 13.91 20.85
N ASP A 164 -0.17 14.68 20.20
CA ASP A 164 -1.59 14.83 20.58
C ASP A 164 -2.59 14.23 19.56
N ARG A 165 -2.10 13.87 18.37
CA ARG A 165 -2.96 13.44 17.24
C ARG A 165 -2.25 12.50 16.29
N VAL A 166 -3.06 11.78 15.52
CA VAL A 166 -2.62 10.94 14.41
C VAL A 166 -3.25 11.46 13.13
N ILE A 167 -2.41 11.72 12.12
CA ILE A 167 -2.90 12.06 10.78
C ILE A 167 -3.09 10.78 10.00
N ILE A 168 -4.29 10.60 9.48
CA ILE A 168 -4.67 9.46 8.66
C ILE A 168 -5.01 9.93 7.25
N ASN A 169 -4.72 9.10 6.26
CA ASN A 169 -5.35 9.19 4.95
C ASN A 169 -6.60 8.33 5.00
N HIS A 170 -7.76 8.98 4.90
CA HIS A 170 -9.05 8.32 4.80
C HIS A 170 -9.76 8.85 3.56
N GLN A 171 -10.13 7.95 2.66
CA GLN A 171 -10.82 8.28 1.40
C GLN A 171 -10.11 9.34 0.53
N GLY A 172 -8.77 9.41 0.60
CA GLY A 172 -7.98 10.34 -0.21
C GLY A 172 -7.81 11.74 0.40
N TYR A 173 -8.19 11.93 1.67
CA TYR A 173 -7.99 13.16 2.42
C TYR A 173 -7.21 12.89 3.71
N TYR A 174 -6.37 13.85 4.09
CA TYR A 174 -5.72 13.89 5.39
C TYR A 174 -6.70 14.36 6.44
N GLU A 175 -6.93 13.52 7.44
CA GLU A 175 -7.81 13.81 8.58
C GLU A 175 -7.03 13.56 9.89
N SER A 176 -7.40 14.24 10.97
CA SER A 176 -6.77 14.08 12.28
C SER A 176 -7.65 13.29 13.25
N LEU A 177 -7.06 12.28 13.87
CA LEU A 177 -7.63 11.60 15.03
C LEU A 177 -6.95 12.17 16.28
N LEU A 178 -7.74 12.75 17.18
CA LEU A 178 -7.24 13.30 18.44
C LEU A 178 -7.14 12.22 19.51
N LEU A 179 -6.20 12.39 20.44
CA LEU A 179 -6.09 11.57 21.65
C LEU A 179 -7.26 11.88 22.60
N ASP A 180 -7.97 10.83 23.05
CA ASP A 180 -9.08 10.88 24.04
C ASP A 180 -8.54 10.86 25.49
#